data_AF-A0A961S8C7-F1
#
_entry.id   AF-A0A961S8C7-F1
#
_cell.length_a   1.000
_cell.length_b   1.000
_cell.length_c   1.000
_cell.angle_alpha   90.00
_cell.angle_beta   90.00
_cell.angle_gamma   90.00
#
_symmetry.space_group_name_H-M   'P 1'
#
loop_
_entity.id
_entity.type
_entity.pdbx_description
1 polymer ?
#
loop_
_entity_poly.entity_id
_entity_poly.type
_entity_poly.pdbx_seq_one_letter_code
_entity_poly.pdbx_strand_id
1 'polypeptide(L)'
;MSELADKEGPAAGMAKNGDGMIETGRRFVNTWECDENRHMNVQFYFAHFEEADPHFWHASGLAGAGLAFSTRVRHARFHRELNAGDMPIVSSALAADESGGALLYHAMRRPDGTLMATCTNRLETDLATLRKAAPQAPVVELPEEARARSFPLAPDEARSVETLTAQGCAPTYRGLVRPADCGGDGDMTAQMHVARFTDAAGHFWDHIGLDREWIDAHGYGRVAIELKLTYLSKLTAGDPILVLSGMSEHGRKTVTFRHHTINVRTGEPAAICHVTGLSLDLASRRSVEWPEDKRAKFPQGHP
;
A
#
# COMPACT_ATOMS: atom_id res chain seq x y z
N MET A 1 20.19 10.34 48.02
CA MET A 1 21.32 9.85 47.19
C MET A 1 20.92 8.46 46.69
N SER A 2 20.60 8.20 45.43
CA SER A 2 21.02 8.86 44.20
C SER A 2 19.85 9.05 43.23
N GLU A 3 19.82 10.24 42.63
CA GLU A 3 19.11 10.55 41.39
C GLU A 3 19.51 9.56 40.29
N LEU A 4 18.57 8.75 39.82
CA LEU A 4 18.59 8.29 38.43
C LEU A 4 17.97 9.43 37.63
N ALA A 5 18.80 10.43 37.37
CA ALA A 5 18.49 11.46 36.39
C ALA A 5 18.24 10.76 35.06
N ASP A 6 17.04 11.00 34.51
CA ASP A 6 16.74 10.84 33.09
C ASP A 6 17.80 11.59 32.29
N LYS A 7 18.83 10.86 31.88
CA LYS A 7 19.63 11.25 30.72
C LYS A 7 18.86 10.74 29.52
N GLU A 8 18.01 11.60 28.96
CA GLU A 8 17.71 11.55 27.54
C GLU A 8 19.06 11.58 26.81
N GLY A 9 19.57 10.39 26.47
CA GLY A 9 20.69 10.25 25.56
C GLY A 9 20.28 10.83 24.22
N PRO A 10 21.22 11.39 23.44
CA PRO A 10 20.90 11.84 22.09
C PRO A 10 20.25 10.68 21.34
N ALA A 11 19.08 10.93 20.74
CA ALA A 11 18.40 9.99 19.86
C ALA A 11 19.46 9.34 18.97
N ALA A 12 19.57 8.01 19.02
CA ALA A 12 20.55 7.29 18.23
C ALA A 12 20.28 7.62 16.76
N GLY A 13 21.04 8.58 16.22
CA GLY A 13 20.96 8.97 14.83
C GLY A 13 21.40 7.77 14.02
N MET A 14 20.44 6.99 13.53
CA MET A 14 20.73 5.85 12.68
C MET A 14 21.49 6.37 11.46
N ALA A 15 22.66 5.78 11.19
CA ALA A 15 23.51 6.20 10.10
C ALA A 15 22.77 6.06 8.77
N LYS A 16 22.98 7.05 7.88
CA LYS A 16 22.45 6.98 6.52
C LYS A 16 23.18 5.87 5.76
N ASN A 17 22.43 5.11 4.96
CA ASN A 17 23.00 4.13 4.03
C ASN A 17 23.61 4.83 2.80
N GLY A 18 24.14 4.06 1.85
CA GLY A 18 24.75 4.60 0.62
C GLY A 18 23.79 5.41 -0.28
N ASP A 19 22.48 5.23 -0.11
CA ASP A 19 21.42 5.97 -0.81
C ASP A 19 21.01 7.26 -0.04
N GLY A 20 21.67 7.58 1.08
CA GLY A 20 21.37 8.75 1.91
C GLY A 20 20.10 8.59 2.78
N MET A 21 19.57 7.37 2.90
CA MET A 21 18.35 7.03 3.63
C MET A 21 18.66 6.39 4.99
N ILE A 22 17.72 6.43 5.93
CA ILE A 22 17.86 5.75 7.23
C ILE A 22 17.30 4.33 7.13
N GLU A 23 18.01 3.30 7.62
CA GLU A 23 17.43 1.96 7.79
C GLU A 23 16.34 2.03 8.88
N THR A 24 15.11 1.67 8.53
CA THR A 24 13.93 1.80 9.41
C THR A 24 13.19 0.49 9.62
N GLY A 25 13.63 -0.60 8.97
CA GLY A 25 13.03 -1.91 9.17
C GLY A 25 13.95 -3.01 8.66
N ARG A 26 13.98 -4.12 9.40
CA ARG A 26 14.68 -5.34 9.04
C ARG A 26 13.82 -6.52 9.46
N ARG A 27 13.35 -7.29 8.49
CA ARG A 27 12.39 -8.38 8.74
C ARG A 27 12.74 -9.63 7.95
N PHE A 28 12.07 -10.71 8.33
CA PHE A 28 12.12 -12.00 7.67
C PHE A 28 10.72 -12.29 7.10
N VAL A 29 10.66 -12.78 5.86
CA VAL A 29 9.41 -13.18 5.22
C VAL A 29 9.03 -14.57 5.68
N ASN A 30 7.99 -14.66 6.48
CA ASN A 30 7.49 -15.92 7.01
C ASN A 30 6.59 -16.63 6.00
N THR A 31 6.43 -17.95 6.18
CA THR A 31 5.57 -18.75 5.28
C THR A 31 4.10 -18.32 5.34
N TRP A 32 3.62 -17.81 6.48
CA TRP A 32 2.25 -17.29 6.62
C TRP A 32 2.07 -15.89 6.01
N GLU A 33 3.16 -15.24 5.59
CA GLU A 33 3.11 -13.97 4.86
C GLU A 33 3.00 -14.18 3.35
N CYS A 34 3.11 -15.43 2.88
CA CYS A 34 2.99 -15.78 1.47
C CYS A 34 1.57 -16.25 1.09
N ASP A 35 1.14 -15.92 -0.13
CA ASP A 35 -0.16 -16.31 -0.68
C ASP A 35 -0.07 -17.49 -1.66
N GLU A 36 -1.18 -17.78 -2.35
CA GLU A 36 -1.30 -18.92 -3.27
C GLU A 36 -0.30 -18.89 -4.44
N ASN A 37 0.24 -17.72 -4.77
CA ASN A 37 1.26 -17.57 -5.80
C ASN A 37 2.67 -17.92 -5.29
N ARG A 38 2.83 -18.29 -4.01
CA ARG A 38 4.09 -18.62 -3.33
C ARG A 38 5.07 -17.44 -3.19
N HIS A 39 4.55 -16.22 -3.14
CA HIS A 39 5.31 -15.01 -2.79
C HIS A 39 4.54 -14.21 -1.74
N MET A 40 5.21 -13.22 -1.14
CA MET A 40 4.67 -12.40 -0.06
C MET A 40 3.42 -11.65 -0.53
N ASN A 41 2.33 -11.79 0.21
CA ASN A 41 1.09 -11.07 -0.07
C ASN A 41 1.29 -9.57 0.11
N VAL A 42 0.63 -8.77 -0.74
CA VAL A 42 0.76 -7.31 -0.75
C VAL A 42 0.42 -6.64 0.59
N GLN A 43 -0.44 -7.24 1.43
CA GLN A 43 -0.72 -6.70 2.76
C GLN A 43 0.54 -6.61 3.62
N PHE A 44 1.46 -7.57 3.50
CA PHE A 44 2.67 -7.62 4.32
C PHE A 44 3.73 -6.65 3.84
N TYR A 45 3.76 -6.29 2.54
CA TYR A 45 4.54 -5.13 2.11
C TYR A 45 4.08 -3.87 2.84
N PHE A 46 2.76 -3.64 2.90
CA PHE A 46 2.19 -2.50 3.63
C PHE A 46 2.47 -2.57 5.13
N ALA A 47 2.44 -3.75 5.74
CA ALA A 47 2.85 -3.95 7.14
C ALA A 47 4.31 -3.52 7.37
N HIS A 48 5.23 -3.97 6.51
CA HIS A 48 6.64 -3.59 6.60
C HIS A 48 6.87 -2.09 6.43
N PHE A 49 6.13 -1.44 5.52
CA PHE A 49 6.21 0.01 5.33
C PHE A 49 5.59 0.79 6.50
N GLU A 50 4.44 0.35 7.01
CA GLU A 50 3.77 0.98 8.14
C GLU A 50 4.58 0.90 9.43
N GLU A 51 5.20 -0.25 9.71
CA GLU A 51 6.09 -0.39 10.86
C GLU A 51 7.35 0.49 10.73
N ALA A 52 7.81 0.79 9.52
CA ALA A 52 8.95 1.65 9.28
C ALA A 52 8.66 3.15 9.56
N ASP A 53 7.40 3.57 9.55
CA ASP A 53 7.00 4.96 9.80
C ASP A 53 7.49 5.50 11.16
N PRO A 54 7.13 4.88 12.32
CA PRO A 54 7.56 5.37 13.63
C PRO A 54 9.08 5.32 13.81
N HIS A 55 9.76 4.34 13.22
CA HIS A 55 11.22 4.29 13.23
C HIS A 55 11.82 5.51 12.52
N PHE A 56 11.26 5.90 11.37
CA PHE A 56 11.68 7.11 10.68
C PHE A 56 11.41 8.37 11.53
N TRP A 57 10.22 8.50 12.12
CA TRP A 57 9.88 9.67 12.93
C TRP A 57 10.83 9.84 14.11
N HIS A 58 11.16 8.76 14.81
CA HIS A 58 12.11 8.81 15.92
C HIS A 58 13.54 9.09 15.45
N ALA A 59 14.05 8.34 14.46
CA ALA A 59 15.43 8.48 14.00
C ALA A 59 15.71 9.84 13.33
N SER A 60 14.71 10.42 12.68
CA SER A 60 14.80 11.76 12.08
C SER A 60 14.58 12.88 13.08
N GLY A 61 14.06 12.61 14.29
CA GLY A 61 13.68 13.61 15.29
C GLY A 61 12.31 14.25 15.07
N LEU A 62 11.56 13.86 14.04
CA LEU A 62 10.20 14.35 13.77
C LEU A 62 9.16 13.93 14.82
N ALA A 63 9.39 12.82 15.53
CA ALA A 63 8.48 12.37 16.60
C ALA A 63 8.34 13.40 17.73
N GLY A 64 9.41 14.13 18.05
CA GLY A 64 9.42 15.18 19.07
C GLY A 64 9.01 16.57 18.56
N ALA A 65 8.69 16.71 17.28
CA ALA A 65 8.40 18.01 16.66
C ALA A 65 7.01 18.56 17.00
N GLY A 66 6.16 17.79 17.69
CA GLY A 66 4.77 18.18 17.99
C GLY A 66 3.89 18.32 16.76
N LEU A 67 4.29 17.72 15.64
CA LEU A 67 3.53 17.71 14.40
C LEU A 67 2.64 16.46 14.36
N ALA A 68 1.36 16.65 14.05
CA ALA A 68 0.47 15.55 13.73
C ALA A 68 0.68 15.17 12.26
N PHE A 69 1.26 14.01 12.00
CA PHE A 69 1.42 13.49 10.65
C PHE A 69 0.27 12.53 10.35
N SER A 70 -0.65 12.95 9.49
CA SER A 70 -1.62 12.07 8.85
C SER A 70 -1.13 11.72 7.45
N THR A 71 -1.26 10.44 7.09
CA THR A 71 -1.08 10.00 5.71
C THR A 71 -2.41 10.04 5.01
N ARG A 72 -2.53 10.83 3.94
CA ARG A 72 -3.75 10.90 3.14
C ARG A 72 -3.80 9.82 2.06
N VAL A 73 -2.65 9.59 1.42
CA VAL A 73 -2.47 8.63 0.33
C VAL A 73 -1.23 7.82 0.58
N ARG A 74 -1.32 6.50 0.49
CA ARG A 74 -0.19 5.59 0.43
C ARG A 74 -0.12 4.94 -0.94
N HIS A 75 1.04 4.96 -1.57
CA HIS A 75 1.25 4.39 -2.90
C HIS A 75 2.43 3.44 -2.88
N ALA A 76 2.27 2.25 -3.44
CA ALA A 76 3.30 1.24 -3.51
C ALA A 76 3.47 0.70 -4.93
N ARG A 77 4.72 0.41 -5.30
CA ARG A 77 5.08 -0.31 -6.53
C ARG A 77 5.87 -1.57 -6.17
N PHE A 78 5.49 -2.67 -6.79
CA PHE A 78 6.11 -3.98 -6.60
C PHE A 78 6.99 -4.31 -7.80
N HIS A 79 8.31 -4.31 -7.59
CA HIS A 79 9.29 -4.47 -8.66
C HIS A 79 9.69 -5.93 -8.85
N ARG A 80 9.75 -6.67 -7.73
CA ARG A 80 10.12 -8.09 -7.70
C ARG A 80 9.41 -8.77 -6.54
N GLU A 81 9.21 -10.08 -6.68
CA GLU A 81 8.60 -10.91 -5.63
C GLU A 81 9.60 -11.26 -4.53
N LEU A 82 9.12 -11.19 -3.29
CA LEU A 82 9.75 -11.74 -2.10
C LEU A 82 9.11 -13.08 -1.75
N ASN A 83 9.92 -14.06 -1.37
CA ASN A 83 9.48 -15.41 -1.02
C ASN A 83 9.74 -15.69 0.46
N ALA A 84 9.12 -16.75 0.97
CA ALA A 84 9.41 -17.24 2.32
C ALA A 84 10.92 -17.47 2.48
N GLY A 85 11.51 -16.94 3.55
CA GLY A 85 12.95 -16.99 3.79
C GLY A 85 13.71 -15.72 3.41
N ASP A 86 13.13 -14.85 2.57
CA ASP A 86 13.79 -13.60 2.21
C ASP A 86 13.88 -12.64 3.42
N MET A 87 14.90 -11.78 3.41
CA MET A 87 15.19 -10.85 4.51
C MET A 87 15.17 -9.39 4.04
N PRO A 88 14.00 -8.81 3.74
CA PRO A 88 13.91 -7.45 3.26
C PRO A 88 14.33 -6.43 4.33
N ILE A 89 15.00 -5.38 3.87
CA ILE A 89 15.41 -4.20 4.63
C ILE A 89 14.66 -3.01 4.05
N VAL A 90 13.98 -2.25 4.91
CA VAL A 90 13.31 -1.00 4.56
C VAL A 90 14.20 0.16 4.96
N SER A 91 14.46 1.07 4.03
CA SER A 91 15.11 2.35 4.31
C SER A 91 14.17 3.49 3.94
N SER A 92 14.22 4.59 4.70
CA SER A 92 13.27 5.69 4.58
C SER A 92 13.94 7.07 4.53
N ALA A 93 13.31 7.99 3.80
CA ALA A 93 13.68 9.40 3.72
C ALA A 93 12.48 10.28 3.35
N LEU A 94 12.59 11.58 3.56
CA LEU A 94 11.64 12.54 3.00
C LEU A 94 11.91 12.75 1.51
N ALA A 95 10.86 13.06 0.76
CA ALA A 95 10.95 13.52 -0.62
C ALA A 95 9.87 14.57 -0.90
N ALA A 96 9.96 15.24 -2.05
CA ALA A 96 8.89 16.08 -2.56
C ALA A 96 8.09 15.33 -3.62
N ASP A 97 6.77 15.53 -3.65
CA ASP A 97 5.96 15.22 -4.84
C ASP A 97 6.15 16.31 -5.92
N GLU A 98 5.61 16.08 -7.11
CA GLU A 98 5.71 17.03 -8.25
C GLU A 98 5.07 18.40 -7.96
N SER A 99 4.16 18.47 -6.98
CA SER A 99 3.50 19.70 -6.53
C SER A 99 4.21 20.39 -5.35
N GLY A 100 5.32 19.83 -4.85
CA GLY A 100 6.06 20.32 -3.68
C GLY A 100 5.50 19.85 -2.33
N GLY A 101 4.51 18.96 -2.32
CA GLY A 101 3.99 18.32 -1.12
C GLY A 101 5.01 17.36 -0.50
N ALA A 102 4.91 17.14 0.82
CA ALA A 102 5.81 16.24 1.52
C ALA A 102 5.42 14.78 1.33
N LEU A 103 6.42 13.95 1.00
CA LEU A 103 6.32 12.49 0.98
C LEU A 103 7.25 11.90 2.04
N LEU A 104 6.78 10.89 2.77
CA LEU A 104 7.68 9.89 3.36
C LEU A 104 7.87 8.78 2.33
N TYR A 105 9.11 8.58 1.89
CA TYR A 105 9.51 7.59 0.91
C TYR A 105 10.20 6.40 1.59
N HIS A 106 9.79 5.19 1.22
CA HIS A 106 10.39 3.94 1.62
C HIS A 106 10.92 3.15 0.42
N ALA A 107 12.12 2.61 0.55
CA ALA A 107 12.71 1.64 -0.36
C ALA A 107 12.87 0.31 0.38
N MET A 108 12.27 -0.77 -0.15
CA MET A 108 12.45 -2.13 0.35
C MET A 108 13.43 -2.87 -0.55
N ARG A 109 14.57 -3.29 0.02
CA ARG A 109 15.64 -3.99 -0.68
C ARG A 109 15.97 -5.32 0.00
N ARG A 110 16.55 -6.25 -0.75
CA ARG A 110 17.28 -7.39 -0.16
C ARG A 110 18.67 -6.95 0.34
N PRO A 111 19.36 -7.77 1.17
CA PRO A 111 20.69 -7.44 1.66
C PRO A 111 21.75 -7.25 0.56
N ASP A 112 21.52 -7.83 -0.62
CA ASP A 112 22.37 -7.65 -1.81
C ASP A 112 22.12 -6.32 -2.54
N GLY A 113 21.21 -5.48 -2.04
CA GLY A 113 20.85 -4.18 -2.62
C GLY A 113 19.72 -4.24 -3.67
N THR A 114 19.24 -5.43 -4.03
CA THR A 114 18.17 -5.60 -5.02
C THR A 114 16.89 -4.91 -4.56
N LEU A 115 16.37 -3.97 -5.35
CA LEU A 115 15.09 -3.31 -5.08
C LEU A 115 13.93 -4.27 -5.29
N MET A 116 13.08 -4.38 -4.27
CA MET A 116 11.92 -5.27 -4.23
C MET A 116 10.62 -4.48 -4.37
N ALA A 117 10.46 -3.42 -3.58
CA ALA A 117 9.29 -2.57 -3.62
C ALA A 117 9.63 -1.14 -3.17
N THR A 118 8.79 -0.19 -3.56
CA THR A 118 8.84 1.21 -3.12
C THR A 118 7.48 1.61 -2.56
N CYS A 119 7.48 2.49 -1.57
CA CYS A 119 6.24 3.05 -1.01
C CYS A 119 6.41 4.55 -0.75
N THR A 120 5.37 5.33 -1.01
CA THR A 120 5.29 6.75 -0.65
C THR A 120 4.04 7.03 0.16
N ASN A 121 4.20 7.79 1.24
CA ASN A 121 3.09 8.28 2.06
C ASN A 121 3.01 9.79 1.85
N ARG A 122 1.89 10.26 1.27
CA ARG A 122 1.62 11.68 1.14
C ARG A 122 1.14 12.22 2.47
N LEU A 123 1.93 13.12 3.04
CA LEU A 123 1.68 13.73 4.34
C LEU A 123 0.81 14.97 4.17
N GLU A 124 -0.06 15.26 5.13
CA GLU A 124 -0.86 16.50 5.15
C GLU A 124 -0.02 17.71 5.64
N THR A 125 1.16 17.90 5.04
CA THR A 125 2.08 19.01 5.29
C THR A 125 3.03 19.22 4.10
N ASP A 126 3.84 20.27 4.13
CA ASP A 126 4.83 20.57 3.11
C ASP A 126 6.27 20.23 3.57
N LEU A 127 7.17 20.06 2.61
CA LEU A 127 8.54 19.66 2.89
C LEU A 127 9.33 20.74 3.64
N ALA A 128 9.01 22.02 3.45
CA ALA A 128 9.71 23.11 4.13
C ALA A 128 9.40 23.10 5.64
N THR A 129 8.15 22.84 6.01
CA THR A 129 7.70 22.66 7.39
C THR A 129 8.46 21.52 8.07
N LEU A 130 8.58 20.36 7.40
CA LEU A 130 9.32 19.21 7.93
C LEU A 130 10.82 19.50 8.09
N ARG A 131 11.44 20.15 7.09
CA ARG A 131 12.86 20.51 7.14
C ARG A 131 13.17 21.54 8.23
N LYS A 132 12.23 22.43 8.54
CA LYS A 132 12.36 23.36 9.66
C LYS A 132 12.28 22.63 11.00
N ALA A 133 11.36 21.67 11.12
CA ALA A 133 11.15 20.91 12.34
C ALA A 133 12.29 19.92 12.63
N ALA A 134 12.82 19.27 11.60
CA ALA A 134 13.92 18.31 11.71
C ALA A 134 14.94 18.51 10.58
N PRO A 135 15.86 19.49 10.70
CA PRO A 135 16.87 19.77 9.66
C PRO A 135 17.79 18.59 9.33
N GLN A 136 17.94 17.66 10.27
CA GLN A 136 18.72 16.44 10.14
C GLN A 136 18.01 15.33 9.35
N ALA A 137 16.68 15.41 9.19
CA ALA A 137 15.91 14.40 8.47
C ALA A 137 16.44 14.25 7.04
N PRO A 138 16.74 13.02 6.58
CA PRO A 138 17.24 12.83 5.23
C PRO A 138 16.16 13.23 4.23
N VAL A 139 16.57 13.98 3.21
CA VAL A 139 15.73 14.34 2.06
C VAL A 139 16.44 13.81 0.81
N VAL A 140 15.71 13.08 -0.02
CA VAL A 140 16.21 12.53 -1.28
C VAL A 140 15.34 12.99 -2.45
N GLU A 141 15.91 12.95 -3.66
CA GLU A 141 15.10 13.04 -4.87
C GLU A 141 14.28 11.77 -5.01
N LEU A 142 12.99 11.88 -5.36
CA LEU A 142 12.13 10.72 -5.54
C LEU A 142 12.56 9.95 -6.80
N PRO A 143 13.03 8.69 -6.67
CA PRO A 143 13.52 7.91 -7.81
C PRO A 143 12.37 7.50 -8.74
N GLU A 144 12.69 7.25 -10.00
CA GLU A 144 11.71 6.88 -11.04
C GLU A 144 10.91 5.63 -10.66
N GLU A 145 11.54 4.66 -9.99
CA GLU A 145 10.91 3.43 -9.50
C GLU A 145 9.86 3.69 -8.41
N ALA A 146 9.89 4.83 -7.73
CA ALA A 146 8.88 5.22 -6.75
C ALA A 146 7.75 6.07 -7.33
N ARG A 147 7.92 6.63 -8.53
CA ARG A 147 6.88 7.46 -9.18
C ARG A 147 5.71 6.59 -9.63
N ALA A 148 4.50 7.14 -9.54
CA ALA A 148 3.31 6.45 -10.02
C ALA A 148 3.35 6.25 -11.54
N ARG A 149 2.86 5.10 -12.00
CA ARG A 149 2.86 4.74 -13.42
C ARG A 149 1.46 4.53 -13.96
N SER A 150 0.56 3.98 -13.15
CA SER A 150 -0.76 3.53 -13.61
C SER A 150 -1.89 4.50 -13.25
N PHE A 151 -1.73 5.35 -12.24
CA PHE A 151 -2.73 6.34 -11.84
C PHE A 151 -2.11 7.51 -11.06
N PRO A 152 -2.73 8.70 -11.07
CA PRO A 152 -2.24 9.86 -10.33
C PRO A 152 -2.31 9.64 -8.81
N LEU A 153 -1.37 10.27 -8.10
CA LEU A 153 -1.25 10.25 -6.63
C LEU A 153 -2.17 11.24 -5.91
N ALA A 154 -2.96 12.01 -6.65
CA ALA A 154 -3.98 12.86 -6.05
C ALA A 154 -4.95 12.01 -5.19
N PRO A 155 -5.36 12.50 -4.01
CA PRO A 155 -6.38 11.84 -3.22
C PRO A 155 -7.67 11.67 -4.02
N ASP A 156 -8.28 10.49 -3.92
CA ASP A 156 -9.57 10.23 -4.55
C ASP A 156 -10.72 10.87 -3.75
N GLU A 157 -11.81 11.17 -4.46
CA GLU A 157 -13.04 11.66 -3.86
C GLU A 157 -13.98 10.51 -3.47
N ALA A 158 -14.71 10.71 -2.38
CA ALA A 158 -15.71 9.77 -1.88
C ALA A 158 -16.86 9.61 -2.89
N ARG A 159 -17.36 8.38 -3.05
CA ARG A 159 -18.54 8.05 -3.88
C ARG A 159 -19.53 7.23 -3.06
N SER A 160 -20.84 7.46 -3.25
CA SER A 160 -21.88 6.68 -2.56
C SER A 160 -21.99 5.27 -3.13
N VAL A 161 -22.59 4.36 -2.37
CA VAL A 161 -22.85 2.98 -2.81
C VAL A 161 -23.70 2.95 -4.07
N GLU A 162 -24.70 3.83 -4.18
CA GLU A 162 -25.58 3.93 -5.34
C GLU A 162 -24.80 4.34 -6.58
N THR A 163 -23.93 5.36 -6.48
CA THR A 163 -23.06 5.78 -7.58
C THR A 163 -22.12 4.66 -8.01
N LEU A 164 -21.48 3.98 -7.05
CA LEU A 164 -20.56 2.88 -7.35
C LEU A 164 -21.28 1.71 -8.04
N THR A 165 -22.47 1.36 -7.56
CA THR A 165 -23.29 0.30 -8.15
C THR A 165 -23.72 0.66 -9.57
N ALA A 166 -24.13 1.91 -9.80
CA ALA A 166 -24.47 2.41 -11.14
C ALA A 166 -23.26 2.41 -12.09
N GLN A 167 -22.04 2.51 -11.56
CA GLN A 167 -20.77 2.40 -12.30
C GLN A 167 -20.31 0.94 -12.51
N GLY A 168 -21.12 -0.04 -12.10
CA GLY A 168 -20.80 -1.46 -12.29
C GLY A 168 -19.88 -2.04 -11.21
N CYS A 169 -19.67 -1.34 -10.08
CA CYS A 169 -19.02 -1.96 -8.93
C CYS A 169 -19.97 -2.96 -8.25
N ALA A 170 -19.43 -4.08 -7.79
CA ALA A 170 -20.17 -5.13 -7.10
C ALA A 170 -19.63 -5.35 -5.67
N PRO A 171 -20.48 -5.73 -4.70
CA PRO A 171 -20.04 -6.22 -3.40
C PRO A 171 -19.08 -7.41 -3.54
N THR A 172 -17.89 -7.28 -2.96
CA THR A 172 -16.81 -8.29 -3.09
C THR A 172 -16.22 -8.70 -1.76
N TYR A 173 -16.48 -7.95 -0.69
CA TYR A 173 -16.15 -8.36 0.67
C TYR A 173 -17.14 -7.74 1.67
N ARG A 174 -17.44 -8.47 2.74
CA ARG A 174 -18.15 -7.96 3.93
C ARG A 174 -17.41 -8.45 5.16
N GLY A 175 -17.25 -7.58 6.15
CA GLY A 175 -16.57 -7.97 7.38
C GLY A 175 -16.77 -6.97 8.51
N LEU A 176 -16.00 -7.18 9.56
CA LEU A 176 -15.96 -6.34 10.75
C LEU A 176 -14.50 -5.98 11.01
N VAL A 177 -14.24 -4.72 11.36
CA VAL A 177 -12.95 -4.29 11.88
C VAL A 177 -12.79 -4.85 13.30
N ARG A 178 -11.81 -5.71 13.49
CA ARG A 178 -11.48 -6.33 14.78
C ARG A 178 -10.52 -5.45 15.56
N PRO A 179 -10.44 -5.57 16.89
CA PRO A 179 -9.40 -4.90 17.68
C PRO A 179 -7.98 -5.19 17.18
N ALA A 180 -7.72 -6.42 16.72
CA ALA A 180 -6.42 -6.81 16.17
C ALA A 180 -6.13 -6.19 14.78
N ASP A 181 -7.12 -5.54 14.15
CA ASP A 181 -6.91 -4.87 12.87
C ASP A 181 -6.38 -3.44 13.04
N CYS A 182 -6.43 -2.91 14.28
CA CYS A 182 -6.17 -1.52 14.61
C CYS A 182 -4.74 -1.30 15.12
N GLY A 183 -4.18 -0.14 14.78
CA GLY A 183 -2.89 0.34 15.27
C GLY A 183 -3.00 0.90 16.69
N GLY A 184 -1.87 1.40 17.20
CA GLY A 184 -1.81 2.05 18.52
C GLY A 184 -2.62 3.35 18.63
N ASP A 185 -2.99 3.95 17.49
CA ASP A 185 -3.88 5.10 17.37
C ASP A 185 -5.37 4.74 17.39
N GLY A 186 -5.70 3.44 17.38
CA GLY A 186 -7.07 2.92 17.36
C GLY A 186 -7.70 2.82 15.97
N ASP A 187 -7.01 3.30 14.93
CA ASP A 187 -7.49 3.24 13.55
C ASP A 187 -7.05 1.94 12.89
N MET A 188 -7.84 1.46 11.93
CA MET A 188 -7.51 0.29 11.12
C MET A 188 -6.22 0.54 10.33
N THR A 189 -5.28 -0.38 10.45
CA THR A 189 -3.95 -0.26 9.82
C THR A 189 -3.99 -0.38 8.30
N ALA A 190 -2.99 0.19 7.63
CA ALA A 190 -2.80 0.09 6.18
C ALA A 190 -2.71 -1.37 5.73
N GLN A 191 -1.98 -2.20 6.49
CA GLN A 191 -1.94 -3.66 6.26
C GLN A 191 -3.35 -4.22 6.17
N MET A 192 -4.20 -3.89 7.14
CA MET A 192 -5.50 -4.51 7.25
C MET A 192 -6.49 -3.98 6.22
N HIS A 193 -6.41 -2.71 5.84
CA HIS A 193 -7.11 -2.22 4.65
C HIS A 193 -6.77 -3.08 3.42
N VAL A 194 -5.47 -3.25 3.14
CA VAL A 194 -4.98 -4.04 2.00
C VAL A 194 -5.34 -5.52 2.13
N ALA A 195 -5.39 -6.08 3.34
CA ALA A 195 -5.85 -7.44 3.57
C ALA A 195 -7.31 -7.64 3.09
N ARG A 196 -8.21 -6.69 3.35
CA ARG A 196 -9.61 -6.82 2.88
C ARG A 196 -9.73 -6.58 1.39
N PHE A 197 -8.83 -5.79 0.82
CA PHE A 197 -8.72 -5.65 -0.63
C PHE A 197 -8.20 -6.92 -1.30
N THR A 198 -7.26 -7.65 -0.67
CA THR A 198 -6.79 -8.94 -1.20
C THR A 198 -7.90 -9.99 -1.19
N ASP A 199 -8.73 -10.03 -0.15
CA ASP A 199 -9.90 -10.91 -0.07
C ASP A 199 -10.93 -10.52 -1.15
N ALA A 200 -11.21 -9.23 -1.28
CA ALA A 200 -12.14 -8.69 -2.29
C ALA A 200 -11.65 -8.93 -3.72
N ALA A 201 -10.33 -8.90 -3.97
CA ALA A 201 -9.74 -9.09 -5.28
C ALA A 201 -10.08 -10.47 -5.86
N GLY A 202 -10.07 -11.52 -5.04
CA GLY A 202 -10.47 -12.87 -5.48
C GLY A 202 -11.87 -12.89 -6.10
N HIS A 203 -12.83 -12.22 -5.47
CA HIS A 203 -14.20 -12.08 -5.96
C HIS A 203 -14.31 -11.15 -7.17
N PHE A 204 -13.50 -10.09 -7.23
CA PHE A 204 -13.43 -9.22 -8.41
C PHE A 204 -12.97 -9.99 -9.65
N TRP A 205 -11.90 -10.79 -9.54
CA TRP A 205 -11.39 -11.59 -10.66
C TRP A 205 -12.44 -12.58 -11.18
N ASP A 206 -13.16 -13.23 -10.27
CA ASP A 206 -14.29 -14.09 -10.61
C ASP A 206 -15.39 -13.32 -11.37
N HIS A 207 -15.77 -12.14 -10.88
CA HIS A 207 -16.79 -11.30 -11.52
C HIS A 207 -16.44 -10.88 -12.95
N ILE A 208 -15.16 -10.68 -13.26
CA ILE A 208 -14.71 -10.33 -14.61
C ILE A 208 -14.40 -11.56 -15.49
N GLY A 209 -14.69 -12.77 -14.99
CA GLY A 209 -14.51 -14.03 -15.69
C GLY A 209 -13.06 -14.51 -15.78
N LEU A 210 -12.17 -14.02 -14.91
CA LEU A 210 -10.87 -14.61 -14.61
C LEU A 210 -10.94 -15.41 -13.31
N ASP A 211 -11.90 -16.34 -13.31
CA ASP A 211 -12.24 -17.18 -12.18
C ASP A 211 -11.14 -18.19 -11.85
N ARG A 212 -11.36 -18.93 -10.76
CA ARG A 212 -10.41 -19.92 -10.26
C ARG A 212 -10.20 -21.07 -11.24
N GLU A 213 -11.25 -21.51 -11.93
CA GLU A 213 -11.18 -22.60 -12.89
C GLU A 213 -10.27 -22.24 -14.06
N TRP A 214 -10.44 -21.04 -14.63
CA TRP A 214 -9.58 -20.54 -15.69
C TRP A 214 -8.12 -20.41 -15.25
N ILE A 215 -7.88 -19.86 -14.07
CA ILE A 215 -6.53 -19.69 -13.51
C ILE A 215 -5.84 -21.05 -13.31
N ASP A 216 -6.52 -22.01 -12.70
CA ASP A 216 -5.96 -23.34 -12.41
C ASP A 216 -5.71 -24.14 -13.69
N ALA A 217 -6.66 -24.10 -14.66
CA ALA A 217 -6.55 -24.82 -15.92
C ALA A 217 -5.33 -24.38 -16.76
N HIS A 218 -4.89 -23.13 -16.61
CA HIS A 218 -3.73 -22.59 -17.32
C HIS A 218 -2.45 -22.55 -16.48
N GLY A 219 -2.51 -22.88 -15.18
CA GLY A 219 -1.37 -22.76 -14.27
C GLY A 219 -0.95 -21.30 -14.06
N TYR A 220 -1.91 -20.38 -14.03
CA TYR A 220 -1.67 -18.96 -13.88
C TYR A 220 -1.77 -18.51 -12.41
N GLY A 221 -1.30 -17.29 -12.17
CA GLY A 221 -1.42 -16.55 -10.91
C GLY A 221 -1.83 -15.12 -11.19
N ARG A 222 -2.20 -14.39 -10.14
CA ARG A 222 -2.63 -12.98 -10.22
C ARG A 222 -1.80 -12.18 -9.26
N VAL A 223 -1.19 -11.11 -9.78
CA VAL A 223 -0.28 -10.27 -9.00
C VAL A 223 -0.62 -8.80 -9.19
N ALA A 224 -0.47 -8.02 -8.12
CA ALA A 224 -0.50 -6.57 -8.19
C ALA A 224 0.90 -6.04 -8.46
N ILE A 225 1.02 -5.05 -9.33
CA ILE A 225 2.29 -4.38 -9.65
C ILE A 225 2.35 -2.95 -9.11
N GLU A 226 1.18 -2.36 -8.85
CA GLU A 226 1.04 -1.01 -8.32
C GLU A 226 -0.27 -0.88 -7.53
N LEU A 227 -0.21 -0.19 -6.40
CA LEU A 227 -1.36 0.04 -5.53
C LEU A 227 -1.36 1.48 -5.01
N LYS A 228 -2.51 2.15 -4.96
CA LYS A 228 -2.72 3.43 -4.24
C LYS A 228 -3.90 3.29 -3.30
N LEU A 229 -3.66 3.52 -2.02
CA LEU A 229 -4.64 3.57 -0.94
C LEU A 229 -4.88 5.04 -0.54
N THR A 230 -6.11 5.51 -0.73
CA THR A 230 -6.59 6.81 -0.26
C THR A 230 -7.44 6.59 0.99
N TYR A 231 -7.12 7.29 2.08
CA TYR A 231 -7.95 7.32 3.30
C TYR A 231 -8.97 8.46 3.20
N LEU A 232 -10.22 8.17 3.55
CA LEU A 232 -11.34 9.13 3.49
C LEU A 232 -11.92 9.40 4.89
N SER A 233 -12.14 8.34 5.66
CA SER A 233 -12.55 8.40 7.06
C SER A 233 -11.91 7.27 7.85
N LYS A 234 -11.84 7.45 9.16
CA LYS A 234 -11.26 6.46 10.08
C LYS A 234 -12.19 5.27 10.24
N LEU A 235 -11.61 4.08 10.33
CA LEU A 235 -12.29 2.86 10.72
C LEU A 235 -11.69 2.35 12.03
N THR A 236 -12.54 1.96 12.96
CA THR A 236 -12.13 1.53 14.29
C THR A 236 -12.74 0.18 14.65
N ALA A 237 -12.23 -0.44 15.71
CA ALA A 237 -12.72 -1.73 16.17
C ALA A 237 -14.25 -1.73 16.37
N GLY A 238 -14.93 -2.68 15.75
CA GLY A 238 -16.38 -2.83 15.78
C GLY A 238 -17.10 -2.20 14.59
N ASP A 239 -16.42 -1.52 13.66
CA ASP A 239 -17.04 -1.00 12.43
C ASP A 239 -17.34 -2.13 11.42
N PRO A 240 -18.61 -2.31 11.00
CA PRO A 240 -18.94 -3.23 9.93
C PRO A 240 -18.59 -2.57 8.59
N ILE A 241 -17.93 -3.32 7.71
CA ILE A 241 -17.45 -2.82 6.43
C ILE A 241 -17.97 -3.62 5.25
N LEU A 242 -18.21 -2.92 4.15
CA LEU A 242 -18.52 -3.44 2.83
C LEU A 242 -17.44 -2.95 1.86
N VAL A 243 -16.86 -3.85 1.08
CA VAL A 243 -16.02 -3.47 -0.06
C VAL A 243 -16.79 -3.70 -1.35
N LEU A 244 -16.90 -2.65 -2.17
CA LEU A 244 -17.35 -2.74 -3.55
C LEU A 244 -16.14 -2.65 -4.48
N SER A 245 -16.10 -3.53 -5.49
CA SER A 245 -15.01 -3.54 -6.47
C SER A 245 -15.55 -3.37 -7.87
N GLY A 246 -14.82 -2.62 -8.70
CA GLY A 246 -15.15 -2.42 -10.10
C GLY A 246 -13.90 -2.19 -10.92
N MET A 247 -13.95 -2.60 -12.19
CA MET A 247 -12.85 -2.37 -13.11
C MET A 247 -12.90 -0.93 -13.62
N SER A 248 -11.74 -0.28 -13.71
CA SER A 248 -11.63 1.08 -14.27
C SER A 248 -11.05 1.06 -15.68
N GLU A 249 -10.03 0.26 -15.91
CA GLU A 249 -9.34 0.22 -17.20
C GLU A 249 -8.70 -1.16 -17.42
N HIS A 250 -8.45 -1.52 -18.68
CA HIS A 250 -7.59 -2.64 -19.01
C HIS A 250 -6.71 -2.33 -20.23
N GLY A 251 -5.52 -2.91 -20.22
CA GLY A 251 -4.66 -3.04 -21.38
C GLY A 251 -4.61 -4.49 -21.87
N ARG A 252 -3.66 -4.79 -22.75
CA ARG A 252 -3.47 -6.18 -23.24
C ARG A 252 -3.13 -7.18 -22.14
N LYS A 253 -2.37 -6.76 -21.13
CA LYS A 253 -1.83 -7.63 -20.06
C LYS A 253 -2.19 -7.18 -18.64
N THR A 254 -2.64 -5.95 -18.50
CA THR A 254 -2.88 -5.31 -17.21
C THR A 254 -4.35 -4.97 -17.06
N VAL A 255 -4.86 -5.08 -15.84
CA VAL A 255 -6.18 -4.63 -15.45
C VAL A 255 -6.02 -3.66 -14.30
N THR A 256 -6.65 -2.50 -14.41
CA THR A 256 -6.74 -1.52 -13.34
C THR A 256 -8.15 -1.54 -12.79
N PHE A 257 -8.28 -1.71 -11.49
CA PHE A 257 -9.55 -1.80 -10.78
C PHE A 257 -9.47 -1.07 -9.45
N ARG A 258 -10.63 -0.81 -8.86
CA ARG A 258 -10.76 -0.10 -7.60
C ARG A 258 -11.55 -0.91 -6.61
N HIS A 259 -11.13 -0.82 -5.36
CA HIS A 259 -11.91 -1.22 -4.19
C HIS A 259 -12.37 0.02 -3.43
N HIS A 260 -13.62 0.01 -2.99
CA HIS A 260 -14.22 1.08 -2.20
C HIS A 260 -14.74 0.49 -0.89
N THR A 261 -14.14 0.89 0.23
CA THR A 261 -14.59 0.49 1.56
C THR A 261 -15.64 1.46 2.07
N ILE A 262 -16.78 0.95 2.51
CA ILE A 262 -17.89 1.68 3.10
C ILE A 262 -18.08 1.19 4.53
N ASN A 263 -18.20 2.11 5.49
CA ASN A 263 -18.69 1.77 6.83
C ASN A 263 -20.20 1.54 6.73
N VAL A 264 -20.65 0.30 6.94
CA VAL A 264 -22.05 -0.10 6.77
C VAL A 264 -22.96 0.57 7.80
N ARG A 265 -22.44 0.90 8.98
CA ARG A 265 -23.22 1.54 10.04
C ARG A 265 -23.56 2.98 9.71
N THR A 266 -22.59 3.72 9.19
CA THR A 266 -22.76 5.17 8.90
C THR A 266 -23.12 5.45 7.45
N GLY A 267 -22.85 4.51 6.54
CA GLY A 267 -22.95 4.72 5.09
C GLY A 267 -21.78 5.49 4.49
N GLU A 268 -20.79 5.88 5.31
CA GLU A 268 -19.68 6.74 4.87
C GLU A 268 -18.58 5.95 4.13
N PRO A 269 -18.06 6.48 3.02
CA PRO A 269 -16.86 5.95 2.38
C PRO A 269 -15.63 6.14 3.27
N ALA A 270 -14.91 5.05 3.52
CA ALA A 270 -13.78 5.02 4.43
C ALA A 270 -12.42 4.98 3.73
N ALA A 271 -12.31 4.21 2.66
CA ALA A 271 -11.06 4.11 1.90
C ALA A 271 -11.32 3.72 0.45
N ILE A 272 -10.40 4.12 -0.43
CA ILE A 272 -10.39 3.72 -1.84
C ILE A 272 -9.02 3.15 -2.16
N CYS A 273 -8.97 1.98 -2.79
CA CYS A 273 -7.74 1.34 -3.20
C CYS A 273 -7.75 1.10 -4.72
N HIS A 274 -6.85 1.77 -5.44
CA HIS A 274 -6.57 1.48 -6.84
C HIS A 274 -5.53 0.38 -6.92
N VAL A 275 -5.77 -0.59 -7.80
CA VAL A 275 -4.84 -1.70 -8.04
C VAL A 275 -4.65 -1.84 -9.53
N THR A 276 -3.39 -1.87 -9.96
CA THR A 276 -3.05 -2.39 -11.29
C THR A 276 -2.46 -3.78 -11.10
N GLY A 277 -3.17 -4.77 -11.64
CA GLY A 277 -2.78 -6.18 -11.59
C GLY A 277 -2.58 -6.78 -12.98
N LEU A 278 -1.98 -7.95 -13.01
CA LEU A 278 -1.81 -8.77 -14.21
C LEU A 278 -1.91 -10.25 -13.87
N SER A 279 -2.18 -11.05 -14.90
CA SER A 279 -2.05 -12.50 -14.83
C SER A 279 -0.63 -12.92 -15.19
N LEU A 280 -0.11 -13.91 -14.48
CA LEU A 280 1.23 -14.43 -14.65
C LEU A 280 1.17 -15.94 -14.89
N ASP A 281 1.93 -16.45 -15.84
CA ASP A 281 2.21 -17.88 -15.93
C ASP A 281 3.15 -18.28 -14.77
N LEU A 282 2.72 -19.21 -13.91
CA LEU A 282 3.48 -19.56 -12.71
C LEU A 282 4.73 -20.39 -12.99
N ALA A 283 4.81 -21.05 -14.14
CA ALA A 283 5.98 -21.84 -14.54
C ALA A 283 7.07 -20.94 -15.16
N SER A 284 6.70 -20.10 -16.12
CA SER A 284 7.64 -19.20 -16.82
C SER A 284 7.86 -17.87 -16.07
N ARG A 285 6.98 -17.54 -15.12
CA ARG A 285 6.98 -16.30 -14.33
C ARG A 285 6.92 -15.06 -15.23
N ARG A 286 6.13 -15.13 -16.31
CA ARG A 286 5.92 -14.06 -17.29
C ARG A 286 4.47 -13.63 -17.36
N SER A 287 4.24 -12.36 -17.67
CA SER A 287 2.89 -11.81 -17.83
C SER A 287 2.20 -12.34 -19.07
N VAL A 288 0.95 -12.78 -18.90
CA VAL A 288 0.12 -13.31 -19.97
C VAL A 288 -0.88 -12.25 -20.44
N GLU A 289 -1.35 -12.39 -21.68
CA GLU A 289 -2.39 -11.51 -22.21
C GLU A 289 -3.74 -11.86 -21.62
N TRP A 290 -4.54 -10.83 -21.36
CA TRP A 290 -5.91 -11.01 -20.94
C TRP A 290 -6.74 -11.52 -22.14
N PRO A 291 -7.55 -12.60 -22.04
CA PRO A 291 -8.27 -13.14 -23.19
C PRO A 291 -9.15 -12.10 -23.89
N GLU A 292 -9.17 -12.14 -25.22
CA GLU A 292 -9.88 -11.14 -26.03
C GLU A 292 -11.39 -11.12 -25.78
N ASP A 293 -11.99 -12.30 -25.59
CA ASP A 293 -13.40 -12.46 -25.25
C ASP A 293 -13.75 -11.83 -23.89
N LYS A 294 -12.80 -11.81 -22.95
CA LYS A 294 -12.97 -11.16 -21.64
C LYS A 294 -12.79 -9.65 -21.76
N ARG A 295 -11.78 -9.18 -22.50
CA ARG A 295 -11.59 -7.74 -22.81
C ARG A 295 -12.81 -7.13 -23.49
N ALA A 296 -13.43 -7.85 -24.42
CA ALA A 296 -14.60 -7.37 -25.17
C ALA A 296 -15.84 -7.13 -24.30
N LYS A 297 -15.96 -7.83 -23.14
CA LYS A 297 -17.07 -7.64 -22.20
C LYS A 297 -16.99 -6.33 -21.42
N PHE A 298 -15.83 -5.68 -21.45
CA PHE A 298 -15.59 -4.45 -20.72
C PHE A 298 -14.99 -3.40 -21.66
N PRO A 299 -15.82 -2.73 -22.48
CA PRO A 299 -15.33 -1.71 -23.40
C PRO A 299 -14.59 -0.60 -22.63
N GLN A 300 -13.46 -0.14 -23.17
CA GLN A 300 -12.65 0.91 -22.55
C GLN A 300 -13.48 2.21 -22.40
N GLY A 301 -13.41 2.84 -21.23
CA GLY A 301 -13.99 4.17 -21.00
C GLY A 301 -15.34 4.21 -20.26
N HIS A 302 -15.53 3.44 -19.19
CA HIS A 302 -16.57 3.72 -18.19
C HIS A 302 -15.94 4.18 -16.85
N PRO A 303 -16.51 5.23 -16.20
CA PRO A 303 -15.82 6.11 -15.23
C PRO A 303 -15.58 5.55 -13.82
#